data_AF-A0A8D7FKE6-F1
#
_entry.id   AF-A0A8D7FKE6-F1
#
_cell.length_a   1.000
_cell.length_b   1.000
_cell.length_c   1.000
_cell.angle_alpha   90.00
_cell.angle_beta   90.00
_cell.angle_gamma   90.00
#
_symmetry.space_group_name_H-M   'P 1'
#
loop_
_entity.id
_entity.type
_entity.pdbx_description
1 polymer ?
#
loop_
_entity_poly.entity_id
_entity_poly.type
_entity_poly.pdbx_seq_one_letter_code
_entity_poly.pdbx_strand_id
1 'polypeptide(L)'
;IHRSEEAILVTHNQEDRSFIREESYDQLQRSQMRYIHLGILQVRIQSLHRQEEGTLALLVFRDNRWSDDRSIIATMEVDLTRDSQLVYVIPDTMMTIGD
;
A
#
# COMPACT_ATOMS: atom_id res chain seq x y z
N ILE A 1 -2.05 6.96 -17.28
CA ILE A 1 -2.11 5.81 -16.34
C ILE A 1 -0.78 5.81 -15.59
N HIS A 2 -0.79 6.10 -14.29
CA HIS A 2 0.42 6.08 -13.46
C HIS A 2 0.69 4.64 -13.02
N ARG A 3 1.90 4.15 -13.24
CA ARG A 3 2.39 2.85 -12.75
C ARG A 3 3.76 3.10 -12.16
N SER A 4 4.02 2.60 -10.97
CA SER A 4 5.36 2.58 -10.43
C SER A 4 5.71 1.23 -9.83
N GLU A 5 6.99 0.89 -9.93
CA GLU A 5 7.57 -0.33 -9.38
C GLU A 5 8.81 0.06 -8.57
N GLU A 6 9.01 -0.61 -7.44
CA GLU A 6 10.12 -0.36 -6.54
C GLU A 6 10.72 -1.69 -6.08
N ALA A 7 12.05 -1.73 -5.93
CA ALA A 7 12.77 -2.82 -5.29
C ALA A 7 13.21 -2.37 -3.90
N ILE A 8 12.76 -3.08 -2.87
CA ILE A 8 12.99 -2.70 -1.48
C ILE A 8 13.62 -3.88 -0.76
N LEU A 9 14.67 -3.62 0.01
CA LEU A 9 15.28 -4.61 0.90
C LEU A 9 14.76 -4.37 2.32
N VAL A 10 13.95 -5.31 2.83
CA VAL A 10 13.41 -5.27 4.19
C VAL A 10 14.11 -6.35 5.01
N THR A 11 15.02 -5.95 5.90
CA THR A 11 15.80 -6.92 6.69
C THR A 11 15.32 -7.04 8.14
N HIS A 12 14.86 -5.96 8.76
CA HIS A 12 14.53 -5.94 10.20
C HIS A 12 13.41 -4.96 10.62
N ASN A 13 12.74 -4.26 9.68
CA ASN A 13 11.77 -3.20 9.99
C ASN A 13 10.48 -3.30 9.16
N GLN A 14 9.43 -2.63 9.63
CA GLN A 14 8.25 -2.29 8.83
C GLN A 14 8.61 -1.18 7.83
N GLU A 15 8.09 -1.28 6.61
CA GLU A 15 8.18 -0.23 5.60
C GLU A 15 6.79 0.37 5.36
N ASP A 16 6.65 1.67 5.61
CA ASP A 16 5.43 2.42 5.33
C ASP A 16 5.51 3.08 3.94
N ARG A 17 4.41 3.01 3.19
CA ARG A 17 4.30 3.62 1.85
C ARG A 17 2.93 4.28 1.68
N SER A 18 2.93 5.48 1.11
CA SER A 18 1.70 6.21 0.76
C SER A 18 1.18 5.77 -0.61
N PHE A 19 -0.14 5.73 -0.77
CA PHE A 19 -0.78 5.45 -2.07
C PHE A 19 -0.56 6.56 -3.09
N ILE A 20 -0.51 7.81 -2.62
CA ILE A 20 -0.22 8.98 -3.43
C ILE A 20 1.24 9.38 -3.17
N ARG A 21 2.07 9.34 -4.22
CA ARG A 21 3.43 9.87 -4.19
C ARG A 21 3.41 11.40 -4.10
N GLU A 22 4.42 12.00 -3.49
CA GLU A 22 4.53 13.47 -3.34
C GLU A 22 4.34 14.22 -4.66
N GLU A 23 4.96 13.75 -5.75
CA GLU A 23 4.80 14.35 -7.08
C GLU A 23 3.34 14.35 -7.58
N SER A 24 2.60 13.28 -7.28
CA SER A 24 1.19 13.16 -7.65
C SER A 24 0.32 14.01 -6.72
N TYR A 25 0.64 14.05 -5.43
CA TYR A 25 -0.02 14.91 -4.46
C TYR A 25 0.06 16.38 -4.86
N ASP A 26 1.26 16.86 -5.22
CA ASP A 26 1.48 18.24 -5.68
C ASP A 26 0.65 18.57 -6.94
N GLN A 27 0.56 17.63 -7.87
CA GLN A 27 -0.26 17.80 -9.09
C GLN A 27 -1.76 17.86 -8.76
N LEU A 28 -2.23 17.00 -7.85
CA LEU A 28 -3.62 17.00 -7.38
C LEU A 28 -3.95 18.31 -6.65
N GLN A 29 -3.04 18.80 -5.82
CA GLN A 29 -3.20 20.06 -5.12
C GLN A 29 -3.25 21.25 -6.10
N ARG A 30 -2.34 21.30 -7.09
CA ARG A 30 -2.34 22.35 -8.14
C ARG A 30 -3.60 22.33 -9.00
N SER A 31 -4.19 21.15 -9.21
CA SER A 31 -5.46 21.00 -9.93
C SER A 31 -6.70 21.23 -9.06
N GLN A 32 -6.53 21.70 -7.81
CA GLN A 32 -7.60 21.98 -6.85
C GLN A 32 -8.47 20.75 -6.50
N MET A 33 -7.97 19.54 -6.75
CA MET A 33 -8.62 18.32 -6.30
C MET A 33 -8.43 18.18 -4.78
N ARG A 34 -9.51 17.90 -4.05
CA ARG A 34 -9.50 17.81 -2.58
C ARG A 34 -9.84 16.42 -2.06
N TYR A 35 -10.65 15.67 -2.81
CA TYR A 35 -11.18 14.39 -2.41
C TYR A 35 -10.90 13.34 -3.48
N ILE A 36 -10.72 12.10 -3.02
CA ILE A 36 -10.54 10.91 -3.83
C ILE A 36 -11.51 9.84 -3.36
N HIS A 37 -11.96 9.03 -4.32
CA HIS A 37 -12.66 7.78 -4.03
C HIS A 37 -11.65 6.65 -4.07
N LEU A 38 -11.52 5.91 -2.97
CA LEU A 38 -10.74 4.68 -2.93
C LEU A 38 -11.62 3.50 -3.36
N GLY A 39 -11.64 3.23 -4.67
CA GLY A 39 -12.39 2.11 -5.23
C GLY A 39 -11.69 0.76 -5.06
N ILE A 40 -10.38 0.71 -5.27
CA ILE A 40 -9.57 -0.50 -5.09
C ILE A 40 -8.18 -0.12 -4.58
N LEU A 41 -7.72 -0.85 -3.57
CA LEU A 41 -6.34 -0.82 -3.10
C LEU A 41 -5.70 -2.14 -3.51
N GLN A 42 -4.57 -2.08 -4.21
CA GLN A 42 -3.92 -3.26 -4.74
C GLN A 42 -2.40 -3.20 -4.52
N VAL A 43 -1.84 -4.28 -3.98
CA VAL A 43 -0.40 -4.43 -3.79
C VAL A 43 0.02 -5.78 -4.35
N ARG A 44 1.01 -5.76 -5.25
CA ARG A 44 1.70 -6.97 -5.72
C ARG A 44 3.05 -7.06 -5.03
N ILE A 45 3.29 -8.15 -4.32
CA ILE A 45 4.57 -8.41 -3.64
C ILE A 45 5.25 -9.57 -4.35
N GLN A 46 6.55 -9.44 -4.59
CA GLN A 46 7.36 -10.48 -5.19
C GLN A 46 8.70 -10.56 -4.46
N SER A 47 9.03 -11.73 -3.93
CA SER A 47 10.36 -11.95 -3.38
C SER A 47 11.39 -12.06 -4.50
N LEU A 48 12.46 -11.27 -4.41
CA LEU A 48 13.55 -11.26 -5.40
C LEU A 48 14.69 -12.25 -5.06
N HIS A 49 14.79 -12.68 -3.80
CA HIS A 49 15.84 -13.56 -3.28
C HIS A 49 15.29 -14.40 -2.12
N ARG A 50 15.99 -15.47 -1.70
CA ARG A 50 15.60 -16.31 -0.55
C ARG A 50 14.23 -16.99 -0.72
N GLN A 51 13.95 -17.43 -1.95
CA GLN A 51 12.80 -18.31 -2.21
C GLN A 51 12.93 -19.59 -1.39
N GLU A 52 11.81 -20.19 -1.03
CA GLU A 52 11.74 -21.43 -0.24
C GLU A 52 12.20 -21.32 1.23
N GLU A 53 12.51 -20.12 1.73
CA GLU A 53 12.89 -19.91 3.15
C GLU A 53 11.70 -19.76 4.11
N GLY A 54 10.44 -19.92 3.65
CA GLY A 54 9.28 -19.81 4.52
C GLY A 54 8.95 -18.38 4.95
N THR A 55 9.27 -17.37 4.12
CA THR A 55 9.10 -15.96 4.47
C THR A 55 7.63 -15.55 4.43
N LEU A 56 7.11 -15.01 5.53
CA LEU A 56 5.81 -14.39 5.62
C LEU A 56 5.95 -12.86 5.63
N ALA A 57 4.99 -12.17 5.03
CA ALA A 57 4.85 -10.72 5.13
C ALA A 57 3.46 -10.36 5.67
N LEU A 58 3.40 -9.38 6.56
CA LEU A 58 2.16 -8.77 7.00
C LEU A 58 1.94 -7.48 6.22
N LEU A 59 0.87 -7.42 5.45
CA LEU A 59 0.43 -6.22 4.75
C LEU A 59 -0.73 -5.58 5.52
N VAL A 60 -0.63 -4.29 5.81
CA VAL A 60 -1.69 -3.51 6.46
C VAL A 60 -2.01 -2.28 5.62
N PHE A 61 -3.24 -2.20 5.14
CA PHE A 61 -3.77 -0.98 4.55
C PHE A 61 -4.21 -0.05 5.68
N ARG A 62 -3.68 1.16 5.72
CA ARG A 62 -3.98 2.14 6.75
C ARG A 62 -4.52 3.44 6.20
N ASP A 63 -5.48 4.00 6.92
CA ASP A 63 -5.98 5.36 6.84
C ASP A 63 -5.19 6.22 7.83
N ASN A 64 -4.49 7.24 7.35
CA ASN A 64 -3.59 8.03 8.18
C ASN A 64 -4.31 9.04 9.10
N ARG A 65 -5.64 9.22 8.94
CA ARG A 65 -6.44 10.14 9.76
C ARG A 65 -6.48 9.74 11.23
N TRP A 66 -6.28 8.45 11.50
CA TRP A 66 -6.32 7.87 12.85
C TRP A 66 -4.93 7.36 13.22
N SER A 67 -4.54 7.55 14.48
CA SER A 67 -3.27 7.02 15.02
C SER A 67 -3.46 5.73 15.81
N ASP A 68 -4.68 5.19 15.86
CA ASP A 68 -5.05 3.98 16.58
C ASP A 68 -5.59 2.91 15.62
N ASP A 69 -6.15 1.84 16.18
CA ASP A 69 -6.62 0.67 15.41
C ASP A 69 -7.70 1.00 14.37
N ARG A 70 -8.38 2.16 14.47
CA ARG A 70 -9.33 2.63 13.46
C ARG A 70 -8.66 2.97 12.12
N SER A 71 -7.34 3.15 12.13
CA SER A 71 -6.56 3.33 10.91
C SER A 71 -6.57 2.08 10.03
N ILE A 72 -6.81 0.88 10.58
CA ILE A 72 -6.71 -0.36 9.81
C ILE A 72 -7.91 -0.51 8.89
N ILE A 73 -7.68 -0.40 7.58
CA ILE A 73 -8.67 -0.68 6.53
C ILE A 73 -8.74 -2.19 6.30
N ALA A 74 -7.57 -2.85 6.19
CA ALA A 74 -7.47 -4.27 5.96
C ALA A 74 -6.08 -4.80 6.36
N THR A 75 -6.03 -6.05 6.80
CA THR A 75 -4.80 -6.75 7.17
C THR A 75 -4.75 -8.08 6.44
N MET A 76 -3.59 -8.43 5.88
CA MET A 76 -3.35 -9.71 5.24
C MET A 76 -1.97 -10.25 5.56
N GLU A 77 -1.91 -11.53 5.93
CA GLU A 77 -0.67 -12.29 5.94
C GLU A 77 -0.46 -12.92 4.57
N VAL A 78 0.74 -12.77 4.03
CA VAL A 78 1.10 -13.16 2.68
C VAL A 78 2.30 -14.08 2.74
N ASP A 79 2.15 -15.28 2.18
CA ASP A 79 3.25 -16.22 2.02
C ASP A 79 4.10 -15.86 0.80
N LEU A 80 5.37 -15.54 1.04
CA LEU A 80 6.37 -15.17 0.02
C LEU A 80 7.34 -16.32 -0.28
N THR A 81 7.06 -17.53 0.21
CA THR A 81 7.88 -18.73 -0.02
C THR A 81 8.00 -19.03 -1.51
N ARG A 82 6.95 -18.77 -2.30
CA ARG A 82 6.91 -19.01 -3.74
C ARG A 82 6.23 -17.86 -4.49
N ASP A 83 6.82 -17.51 -5.62
CA ASP A 83 6.25 -16.61 -6.63
C ASP A 83 5.90 -15.20 -6.12
N SER A 84 4.92 -14.57 -6.76
CA SER A 84 4.37 -13.26 -6.41
C SER A 84 2.94 -13.39 -5.95
N GLN A 85 2.58 -12.60 -4.95
CA GLN A 85 1.22 -12.55 -4.42
C GLN A 85 0.57 -11.21 -4.76
N LEU A 86 -0.70 -11.26 -5.13
CA LEU A 86 -1.52 -10.09 -5.38
C LEU A 86 -2.57 -9.97 -4.27
N VAL A 87 -2.52 -8.87 -3.54
CA VAL A 87 -3.52 -8.52 -2.54
C VAL A 87 -4.34 -7.35 -3.08
N TYR A 88 -5.66 -7.45 -2.96
CA TYR A 88 -6.55 -6.33 -3.24
C TYR A 88 -7.68 -6.23 -2.21
N VAL A 89 -8.13 -4.99 -1.98
CA VAL A 89 -9.25 -4.66 -1.09
C VAL A 89 -10.11 -3.62 -1.79
N ILE A 90 -11.42 -3.69 -1.59
CA ILE A 90 -12.39 -2.73 -2.11
C ILE A 90 -12.99 -2.03 -0.89
N PRO A 91 -12.42 -0.90 -0.44
CA PRO A 91 -12.91 -0.21 0.75
C PRO A 91 -14.16 0.62 0.44
N ASP A 92 -14.35 1.05 -0.81
CA ASP A 92 -15.46 1.87 -1.29
C ASP A 92 -15.73 3.09 -0.40
N THR A 93 -14.69 3.93 -0.22
CA THR A 93 -14.74 5.06 0.72
C THR A 93 -14.18 6.35 0.11
N MET A 94 -14.65 7.48 0.62
CA MET A 94 -14.18 8.83 0.25
C MET A 94 -13.15 9.33 1.26
N MET A 95 -12.04 9.88 0.74
CA MET A 95 -10.92 10.40 1.53
C MET A 95 -10.43 11.72 0.94
N THR A 96 -9.67 12.50 1.72
CA THR A 96 -8.95 13.65 1.18
C THR A 96 -7.70 13.17 0.42
N ILE A 97 -7.13 14.03 -0.42
CA ILE A 97 -5.86 13.71 -1.11
C ILE A 97 -4.65 13.59 -0.16
N GLY A 98 -4.78 14.06 1.09
CA GLY A 98 -3.72 14.00 2.10
C GLY A 98 -3.92 12.93 3.18
N ASP A 99 -5.08 12.26 3.16
CA ASP A 99 -5.37 11.10 4.00
C ASP A 99 -4.66 9.84 3.46
#